data_AF-A0A3D3PGK8-F1
#
_entry.id   AF-A0A3D3PGK8-F1
#
_cell.length_a   1.000
_cell.length_b   1.000
_cell.length_c   1.000
_cell.angle_alpha   90.00
_cell.angle_beta   90.00
_cell.angle_gamma   90.00
#
_symmetry.space_group_name_H-M   'P 1'
#
loop_
_entity.id
_entity.type
_entity.pdbx_description
1 polymer ?
#
loop_
_entity_poly.entity_id
_entity_poly.type
_entity_poly.pdbx_seq_one_letter_code
_entity_poly.pdbx_strand_id
1 'polypeptide(L)'
;DQYTGLRHLLDRLTGKDGAVFCSNNFSWHSIGTWGMQSCEAQQPWAAWAFSKYGLNNMTWRPLKAMADWAMDINHRGAWPEMSTEATPGYFTPPAGLYVAAMAEALFGLKMNAPKDVIEISPSFPDSWPSAKLTLP
;
A
#
# COMPACT_ATOMS: atom_id res chain seq x y z
N ASP A 1 -22.80 2.03 -5.63
CA ASP A 1 -21.77 3.09 -5.73
C ASP A 1 -20.31 2.59 -5.51
N GLN A 2 -20.05 1.30 -5.31
CA GLN A 2 -18.68 0.76 -5.15
C GLN A 2 -17.80 0.92 -6.40
N TYR A 3 -18.42 0.99 -7.58
CA TYR A 3 -17.75 1.15 -8.87
C TYR A 3 -17.08 2.53 -9.02
N THR A 4 -17.69 3.59 -8.48
CA THR A 4 -17.18 4.96 -8.61
C THR A 4 -15.97 5.18 -7.70
N GLY A 5 -16.01 4.67 -6.47
CA GLY A 5 -14.90 4.76 -5.51
C GLY A 5 -13.64 4.01 -5.97
N LEU A 6 -13.78 2.77 -6.45
CA LEU A 6 -12.64 1.99 -6.91
C LEU A 6 -12.02 2.55 -8.19
N ARG A 7 -12.84 3.04 -9.13
CA ARG A 7 -12.34 3.77 -10.30
C ARG A 7 -11.64 5.06 -9.91
N HIS A 8 -12.17 5.79 -8.93
CA HIS A 8 -11.49 7.00 -8.45
C HIS A 8 -10.12 6.68 -7.85
N LEU A 9 -10.03 5.62 -7.03
CA LEU A 9 -8.76 5.13 -6.50
C LEU A 9 -7.77 4.78 -7.62
N LEU A 10 -8.22 3.99 -8.60
CA LEU A 10 -7.39 3.52 -9.70
C LEU A 10 -6.97 4.64 -10.65
N ASP A 11 -7.93 5.43 -11.11
CA ASP A 11 -7.76 6.35 -12.24
C ASP A 11 -7.27 7.73 -11.81
N ARG A 12 -7.52 8.13 -10.55
CA ARG A 12 -7.27 9.50 -10.08
C ARG A 12 -6.34 9.59 -8.89
N LEU A 13 -6.28 8.54 -8.05
CA LEU A 13 -5.46 8.55 -6.84
C LEU A 13 -4.20 7.70 -6.97
N THR A 14 -4.08 6.82 -7.96
CA THR A 14 -2.90 5.95 -8.11
C THR A 14 -1.94 6.51 -9.17
N GLY A 15 -0.71 6.80 -8.75
CA GLY A 15 0.38 7.24 -9.61
C GLY A 15 0.95 6.12 -10.49
N LYS A 16 1.83 6.49 -11.42
CA LYS A 16 2.47 5.54 -12.36
C LYS A 16 3.36 4.52 -11.66
N ASP A 17 3.97 4.92 -10.56
CA ASP A 17 4.80 4.12 -9.66
C ASP A 17 3.97 3.23 -8.72
N GLY A 18 2.65 3.41 -8.67
CA GLY A 18 1.76 2.69 -7.76
C GLY A 18 1.47 3.41 -6.46
N ALA A 19 2.11 4.55 -6.21
CA ALA A 19 1.86 5.37 -5.04
C ALA A 19 0.44 5.93 -5.09
N VAL A 20 -0.26 5.85 -3.98
CA VAL A 20 -1.60 6.43 -3.83
C VAL A 20 -1.50 7.80 -3.21
N PHE A 21 -2.31 8.74 -3.69
CA PHE A 21 -2.44 10.10 -3.18
C PHE A 21 -3.70 10.24 -2.30
N CYS A 22 -3.62 11.10 -1.27
CA CYS A 22 -4.76 11.45 -0.40
C CYS A 22 -5.87 12.18 -1.17
N SER A 23 -5.52 12.84 -2.27
CA SER A 23 -6.42 13.64 -3.10
C SER A 23 -5.99 13.63 -4.56
N ASN A 24 -6.95 13.70 -5.46
CA ASN A 24 -6.74 13.82 -6.90
C ASN A 24 -6.07 15.15 -7.31
N ASN A 25 -6.03 16.14 -6.41
CA ASN A 25 -5.30 17.38 -6.64
C ASN A 25 -3.79 17.22 -6.46
N PHE A 26 -3.33 16.26 -5.64
CA PHE A 26 -1.93 16.20 -5.22
C PHE A 26 -0.96 15.62 -6.24
N SER A 27 -1.44 14.89 -7.25
CA SER A 27 -0.57 14.39 -8.33
C SER A 27 0.11 15.49 -9.16
N TRP A 28 -0.33 16.74 -9.01
CA TRP A 28 0.19 17.92 -9.73
C TRP A 28 0.91 18.94 -8.84
N HIS A 29 0.98 18.68 -7.52
CA HIS A 29 1.58 19.59 -6.55
C HIS A 29 2.94 19.07 -6.10
N SER A 30 3.82 19.99 -5.67
CA SER A 30 5.04 19.59 -4.96
C SER A 30 4.63 18.85 -3.69
N ILE A 31 5.22 17.66 -3.50
CA ILE A 31 4.96 16.83 -2.33
C ILE A 31 5.45 17.56 -1.08
N GLY A 32 4.56 17.78 -0.13
CA GLY A 32 4.78 18.59 1.07
C GLY A 32 3.96 18.10 2.26
N THR A 33 4.44 18.37 3.47
CA THR A 33 3.86 17.89 4.75
C THR A 33 2.46 18.46 5.04
N TRP A 34 2.00 19.43 4.27
CA TRP A 34 0.66 19.99 4.37
C TRP A 34 -0.37 19.00 3.80
N GLY A 35 -0.93 18.16 4.68
CA GLY A 35 -2.09 17.31 4.39
C GLY A 35 -1.77 15.92 3.84
N MET A 36 -0.59 15.35 4.14
CA MET A 36 -0.24 13.93 3.86
C MET A 36 -0.50 13.52 2.40
N GLN A 37 0.06 14.29 1.46
CA GLN A 37 -0.33 14.26 0.05
C GLN A 37 -0.11 12.91 -0.64
N SER A 38 1.09 12.34 -0.47
CA SER A 38 1.47 10.97 -0.83
C SER A 38 2.19 10.37 0.37
N CYS A 39 1.42 9.82 1.31
CA CYS A 39 1.93 9.30 2.57
C CYS A 39 2.01 7.78 2.56
N GLU A 40 2.86 7.21 3.40
CA GLU A 40 2.98 5.77 3.48
C GLU A 40 1.76 5.12 4.17
N ALA A 41 1.14 5.84 5.12
CA ALA A 41 -0.03 5.36 5.86
C ALA A 41 -1.26 5.08 4.98
N GLN A 42 -1.35 5.65 3.77
CA GLN A 42 -2.50 5.42 2.88
C GLN A 42 -2.34 4.25 1.91
N GLN A 43 -1.11 3.84 1.64
CA GLN A 43 -0.81 2.78 0.68
C GLN A 43 -1.46 1.43 1.05
N PRO A 44 -1.46 1.01 2.34
CA PRO A 44 -2.14 -0.21 2.79
C PRO A 44 -3.63 -0.24 2.46
N TRP A 45 -4.34 0.89 2.62
CA TRP A 45 -5.77 1.00 2.30
C TRP A 45 -6.06 0.73 0.83
N ALA A 46 -5.21 1.21 -0.06
CA ALA A 46 -5.33 0.94 -1.49
C ALA A 46 -5.05 -0.54 -1.80
N ALA A 47 -4.02 -1.13 -1.20
CA ALA A 47 -3.72 -2.56 -1.38
C ALA A 47 -4.90 -3.44 -0.94
N TRP A 48 -5.47 -3.20 0.24
CA TRP A 48 -6.67 -3.91 0.70
C TRP A 48 -7.87 -3.71 -0.23
N ALA A 49 -8.08 -2.50 -0.75
CA ALA A 49 -9.15 -2.23 -1.70
C ALA A 49 -8.95 -3.01 -3.01
N PHE A 50 -7.78 -2.94 -3.63
CA PHE A 50 -7.47 -3.68 -4.86
C PHE A 50 -7.62 -5.19 -4.68
N SER A 51 -7.10 -5.73 -3.57
CA SER A 51 -7.23 -7.15 -3.22
C SER A 51 -8.69 -7.57 -3.09
N LYS A 52 -9.50 -6.82 -2.34
CA LYS A 52 -10.92 -7.10 -2.12
C LYS A 52 -11.73 -7.16 -3.42
N TYR A 53 -11.35 -6.40 -4.44
CA TYR A 53 -12.05 -6.34 -5.73
C TYR A 53 -11.36 -7.15 -6.85
N GLY A 54 -10.37 -7.99 -6.51
CA GLY A 54 -9.70 -8.86 -7.49
C GLY A 54 -8.81 -8.13 -8.49
N LEU A 55 -8.39 -6.89 -8.18
CA LEU A 55 -7.44 -6.12 -9.00
C LEU A 55 -6.00 -6.52 -8.68
N ASN A 56 -5.68 -7.80 -8.84
CA ASN A 56 -4.43 -8.40 -8.36
C ASN A 56 -3.16 -7.75 -8.97
N ASN A 57 -3.22 -7.32 -10.22
CA ASN A 57 -2.13 -6.60 -10.89
C ASN A 57 -1.85 -5.20 -10.31
N MET A 58 -2.76 -4.69 -9.46
CA MET A 58 -2.64 -3.42 -8.76
C MET A 58 -2.31 -3.60 -7.27
N THR A 59 -2.75 -4.67 -6.63
CA THR A 59 -2.61 -4.90 -5.18
C THR A 59 -1.20 -4.70 -4.64
N TRP A 60 -0.19 -5.19 -5.36
CA TRP A 60 1.20 -5.12 -4.92
C TRP A 60 1.84 -3.74 -5.08
N ARG A 61 1.28 -2.88 -5.94
CA ARG A 61 1.94 -1.63 -6.35
C ARG A 61 2.05 -0.60 -5.23
N PRO A 62 1.00 -0.33 -4.42
CA PRO A 62 1.14 0.54 -3.26
C PRO A 62 2.16 0.01 -2.25
N LEU A 63 2.19 -1.32 -2.04
CA LEU A 63 3.14 -1.96 -1.13
C LEU A 63 4.58 -1.84 -1.63
N LYS A 64 4.80 -1.97 -2.96
CA LYS A 64 6.09 -1.72 -3.58
C LYS A 64 6.54 -0.27 -3.38
N ALA A 65 5.63 0.70 -3.53
CA ALA A 65 5.95 2.11 -3.31
C ALA A 65 6.43 2.34 -1.85
N MET A 66 5.73 1.78 -0.85
CA MET A 66 6.18 1.83 0.55
C MET A 66 7.58 1.24 0.71
N ALA A 67 7.80 0.03 0.19
CA ALA A 67 9.10 -0.64 0.28
C ALA A 67 10.23 0.15 -0.40
N ASP A 68 9.97 0.74 -1.57
CA ASP A 68 10.93 1.59 -2.27
C ASP A 68 11.27 2.84 -1.44
N TRP A 69 10.28 3.48 -0.80
CA TRP A 69 10.50 4.64 0.04
C TRP A 69 11.28 4.30 1.30
N ALA A 70 10.94 3.20 1.97
CA ALA A 70 11.69 2.73 3.13
C ALA A 70 13.17 2.46 2.79
N MET A 71 13.47 2.06 1.56
CA MET A 71 14.83 1.80 1.07
C MET A 71 15.54 3.05 0.50
N ASP A 72 14.86 4.19 0.41
CA ASP A 72 15.45 5.45 -0.09
C ASP A 72 16.52 6.01 0.86
N ILE A 73 17.47 6.76 0.31
CA ILE A 73 18.61 7.32 1.05
C ILE A 73 18.21 8.31 2.15
N ASN A 74 17.05 8.96 2.01
CA ASN A 74 16.55 9.89 3.00
C ASN A 74 15.76 9.16 4.11
N HIS A 75 15.24 7.95 3.88
CA HIS A 75 14.49 7.23 4.91
C HIS A 75 15.30 6.12 5.59
N ARG A 76 16.29 5.50 4.91
CA ARG A 76 17.29 4.58 5.49
C ARG A 76 16.70 3.46 6.36
N GLY A 77 15.60 2.88 5.92
CA GLY A 77 14.85 1.84 6.63
C GLY A 77 13.77 2.36 7.58
N ALA A 78 13.62 3.68 7.72
CA ALA A 78 12.43 4.29 8.33
C ALA A 78 11.25 4.25 7.35
N TRP A 79 10.04 4.30 7.91
CA TRP A 79 8.77 4.19 7.20
C TRP A 79 8.15 5.58 7.11
N PRO A 80 8.43 6.35 6.04
CA PRO A 80 8.24 7.79 6.08
C PRO A 80 6.79 8.24 6.19
N GLU A 81 6.60 9.44 6.74
CA GLU A 81 5.27 10.06 6.70
C GLU A 81 4.92 10.44 5.26
N MET A 82 5.93 10.76 4.43
CA MET A 82 5.74 11.14 3.04
C MET A 82 6.65 10.40 2.07
N SER A 83 6.16 10.18 0.86
CA SER A 83 6.89 9.52 -0.24
C SER A 83 8.23 10.16 -0.61
N THR A 84 8.36 11.48 -0.42
CA THR A 84 9.60 12.20 -0.71
C THR A 84 9.88 13.21 0.39
N GLU A 85 11.07 13.12 0.96
CA GLU A 85 11.56 14.07 1.95
C GLU A 85 12.91 14.65 1.50
N ALA A 86 13.12 15.95 1.74
CA ALA A 86 14.36 16.66 1.36
C ALA A 86 15.51 16.40 2.34
N THR A 87 15.22 15.85 3.51
CA THR A 87 16.15 15.56 4.60
C THR A 87 15.75 14.26 5.26
N PRO A 88 16.64 13.60 6.02
CA PRO A 88 16.26 12.37 6.69
C PRO A 88 15.13 12.57 7.69
N GLY A 89 14.05 11.79 7.54
CA GLY A 89 12.93 11.76 8.46
C GLY A 89 12.68 10.37 9.01
N TYR A 90 12.10 10.36 10.21
CA TYR A 90 11.83 9.15 10.97
C TYR A 90 10.36 9.15 11.36
N PHE A 91 9.59 8.36 10.62
CA PHE A 91 8.24 7.97 10.97
C PHE A 91 8.20 6.44 10.90
N THR A 92 7.37 5.81 11.71
CA THR A 92 7.35 4.33 11.85
C THR A 92 5.97 3.69 12.05
N PRO A 93 4.88 4.40 12.41
CA PRO A 93 3.55 3.80 12.44
C PRO A 93 3.14 3.03 11.16
N PRO A 94 3.52 3.44 9.93
CA PRO A 94 3.16 2.71 8.71
C PRO A 94 3.82 1.33 8.58
N ALA A 95 4.90 1.03 9.32
CA ALA A 95 5.57 -0.27 9.26
C ALA A 95 4.64 -1.43 9.63
N GLY A 96 3.84 -1.25 10.69
CA GLY A 96 2.84 -2.23 11.10
C GLY A 96 1.75 -2.43 10.05
N LEU A 97 1.32 -1.35 9.41
CA LEU A 97 0.33 -1.41 8.33
C LEU A 97 0.89 -2.09 7.07
N TYR A 98 2.17 -1.89 6.77
CA TYR A 98 2.83 -2.61 5.67
C TYR A 98 2.82 -4.12 5.91
N VAL A 99 3.24 -4.57 7.09
CA VAL A 99 3.25 -6.00 7.45
C VAL A 99 1.83 -6.58 7.39
N ALA A 100 0.85 -5.86 7.95
CA ALA A 100 -0.56 -6.26 7.91
C ALA A 100 -1.07 -6.38 6.46
N ALA A 101 -0.83 -5.37 5.62
CA ALA A 101 -1.29 -5.41 4.22
C ALA A 101 -0.54 -6.42 3.35
N MET A 102 0.75 -6.68 3.60
CA MET A 102 1.47 -7.78 2.96
C MET A 102 0.80 -9.12 3.28
N ALA A 103 0.50 -9.40 4.55
CA ALA A 103 -0.16 -10.64 4.96
C ALA A 103 -1.60 -10.73 4.44
N GLU A 104 -2.39 -9.68 4.65
CA GLU A 104 -3.85 -9.71 4.45
C GLU A 104 -4.29 -9.34 3.03
N ALA A 105 -3.63 -8.37 2.39
CA ALA A 105 -4.02 -7.89 1.06
C ALA A 105 -3.33 -8.72 -0.04
N LEU A 106 -2.02 -8.91 0.05
CA LEU A 106 -1.24 -9.57 -1.00
C LEU A 106 -1.25 -11.09 -0.85
N PHE A 107 -0.83 -11.61 0.32
CA PHE A 107 -0.89 -13.05 0.61
C PHE A 107 -2.31 -13.54 0.95
N GLY A 108 -3.24 -12.63 1.24
CA GLY A 108 -4.65 -12.96 1.40
C GLY A 108 -4.98 -13.71 2.68
N LEU A 109 -4.19 -13.57 3.73
CA LEU A 109 -4.35 -14.29 4.99
C LEU A 109 -5.15 -13.45 5.98
N LYS A 110 -6.39 -13.83 6.28
CA LYS A 110 -7.25 -13.12 7.24
C LYS A 110 -7.72 -14.05 8.34
N MET A 111 -7.27 -13.78 9.56
CA MET A 111 -7.66 -14.56 10.73
C MET A 111 -9.02 -14.11 11.27
N ASN A 112 -9.94 -15.06 11.44
CA ASN A 112 -11.16 -14.87 12.20
C ASN A 112 -10.99 -15.54 13.57
N ALA A 113 -10.34 -14.83 14.49
CA ALA A 113 -10.01 -15.36 15.82
C ALA A 113 -11.22 -15.91 16.61
N PRO A 114 -12.41 -15.26 16.60
CA PRO A 114 -13.58 -15.81 17.30
C PRO A 114 -14.06 -17.18 16.77
N LYS A 115 -13.78 -17.49 15.51
CA LYS A 115 -14.19 -18.76 14.87
C LYS A 115 -13.03 -19.74 14.70
N ASP A 116 -11.82 -19.35 15.08
CA ASP A 116 -10.58 -20.12 14.88
C ASP A 116 -10.41 -20.60 13.43
N VAL A 117 -10.70 -19.72 12.46
CA VAL A 117 -10.53 -20.02 11.04
C VAL A 117 -9.72 -18.94 10.35
N ILE A 118 -8.93 -19.35 9.35
CA ILE A 118 -8.22 -18.44 8.46
C ILE A 118 -8.84 -18.48 7.07
N GLU A 119 -9.19 -17.31 6.55
CA GLU A 119 -9.52 -17.15 5.13
C GLU A 119 -8.21 -16.98 4.34
N ILE A 120 -8.10 -17.71 3.23
CA ILE A 120 -6.97 -17.64 2.31
C ILE A 120 -7.49 -17.19 0.94
N SER A 121 -7.16 -15.96 0.55
CA SER A 121 -7.58 -15.33 -0.70
C SER A 121 -6.46 -14.46 -1.31
N PRO A 122 -5.37 -15.06 -1.85
CA PRO A 122 -4.20 -14.32 -2.33
C PRO A 122 -4.52 -13.42 -3.53
N SER A 123 -3.83 -12.31 -3.65
CA SER A 123 -4.01 -11.30 -4.72
C SER A 123 -2.69 -11.01 -5.43
N PHE A 124 -2.05 -12.06 -5.94
CA PHE A 124 -0.78 -11.96 -6.67
C PHE A 124 -1.00 -11.49 -8.12
N PRO A 125 -0.13 -10.61 -8.65
CA PRO A 125 -0.20 -10.21 -10.05
C PRO A 125 0.06 -11.41 -10.97
N ASP A 126 -0.48 -11.36 -12.19
CA ASP A 126 -0.38 -12.46 -13.17
C ASP A 126 1.09 -12.77 -13.55
N SER A 127 1.98 -11.79 -13.38
CA SER A 127 3.41 -11.94 -13.61
C SER A 127 4.15 -12.77 -12.55
N TRP A 128 3.50 -13.10 -11.43
CA TRP A 128 4.12 -13.87 -10.34
C TRP A 128 3.62 -15.32 -10.37
N PRO A 129 4.42 -16.27 -10.89
CA PRO A 129 3.98 -17.66 -11.00
C PRO A 129 3.85 -18.36 -9.64
N SER A 130 4.56 -17.87 -8.62
CA SER A 130 4.50 -18.37 -7.25
C SER A 130 5.05 -17.34 -6.27
N ALA A 131 4.57 -17.37 -5.04
CA ALA A 131 5.14 -16.63 -3.90
C ALA A 131 5.15 -17.53 -2.66
N LYS A 132 6.08 -17.26 -1.72
CA LYS A 132 6.19 -17.99 -0.46
C LYS A 132 6.18 -17.02 0.71
N LEU A 133 5.37 -17.33 1.72
CA LEU A 133 5.41 -16.69 3.03
C LEU A 133 5.83 -17.74 4.06
N THR A 134 6.81 -17.40 4.89
CA THR A 134 7.19 -18.20 6.05
C THR A 134 6.65 -17.49 7.29
N LEU A 135 5.70 -18.13 7.97
CA LEU A 135 5.21 -17.67 9.26
C LEU A 135 6.00 -18.38 10.38
N PRO A 136 6.23 -17.72 11.53
CA PRO A 136 6.89 -18.33 12.68
C PRO A 136 6.10 -19.51 13.27
#